data_AF-A0A087D4U8-F1
#
_entry.id   AF-A0A087D4U8-F1
#
_cell.length_a   1.000
_cell.length_b   1.000
_cell.length_c   1.000
_cell.angle_alpha   90.00
_cell.angle_beta   90.00
_cell.angle_gamma   90.00
#
_symmetry.space_group_name_H-M   'P 1'
#
loop_
_entity.id
_entity.type
_entity.pdbx_description
1 polymer ?
#
loop_
_entity_poly.entity_id
_entity_poly.type
_entity_poly.pdbx_seq_one_letter_code
_entity_poly.pdbx_strand_id
1 'polypeptide(L)'
;MMLSIDERDLKAKLNEHKSLIGVGSVGDGIANLIAGIFYILTAWTTDGLTMPLKVAFTACGSVIVVMGVAAILSKRLSASKLYKEIIAMNRRASSLIAVRDGADEQANRYLTYYDQQWECWFLPNHSSSGSYEEDKTKLIGYMTSEFKIPSDAFDVKFVGTSTNTKWSTEHQEERTYDYRLYLASVTHLPESWRTDGEFQVGSKRCRWMTVDDMIADPKINDINHDVIHMLKDSI
;
A
#
# COMPACT_ATOMS: atom_id res chain seq x y z
N MET A 1 -9.04 10.95 -12.57
CA MET A 1 -8.18 10.38 -11.51
C MET A 1 -6.74 10.45 -12.00
N MET A 2 -5.89 11.22 -11.33
CA MET A 2 -4.45 11.27 -11.60
C MET A 2 -3.76 10.30 -10.63
N LEU A 3 -2.84 9.47 -11.12
CA LEU A 3 -2.07 8.53 -10.30
C LEU A 3 -0.65 9.07 -10.14
N SER A 4 -0.22 9.32 -8.91
CA SER A 4 1.10 9.86 -8.58
C SER A 4 1.96 8.78 -7.93
N ILE A 5 2.51 7.93 -8.79
CA ILE A 5 3.28 6.74 -8.45
C ILE A 5 4.78 7.04 -8.64
N ASP A 6 5.63 6.62 -7.70
CA ASP A 6 7.09 6.72 -7.84
C ASP A 6 7.55 5.88 -9.05
N GLU A 7 8.35 6.50 -9.92
CA GLU A 7 8.81 5.86 -11.16
C GLU A 7 9.61 4.57 -10.88
N ARG A 8 10.36 4.52 -9.78
CA ARG A 8 11.15 3.33 -9.39
C ARG A 8 10.24 2.19 -8.97
N ASP A 9 9.19 2.47 -8.20
CA ASP A 9 8.21 1.47 -7.78
C ASP A 9 7.44 0.92 -8.98
N LEU A 10 7.03 1.82 -9.89
CA LEU A 10 6.41 1.43 -11.16
C LEU A 10 7.36 0.57 -12.01
N LYS A 11 8.63 0.98 -12.16
CA LYS A 11 9.64 0.20 -12.90
C LYS A 11 9.89 -1.17 -12.26
N ALA A 12 9.98 -1.24 -10.94
CA ALA A 12 10.15 -2.50 -10.22
C ALA A 12 8.96 -3.43 -10.46
N LYS A 13 7.73 -2.91 -10.36
CA LYS A 13 6.50 -3.69 -10.58
C LYS A 13 6.35 -4.16 -12.03
N LEU A 14 6.69 -3.31 -13.00
CA LEU A 14 6.73 -3.70 -14.42
C LEU A 14 7.81 -4.75 -14.69
N ASN A 15 8.97 -4.65 -14.04
CA ASN A 15 10.05 -5.63 -14.16
C ASN A 15 9.69 -6.98 -13.55
N GLU A 16 9.04 -7.01 -12.37
CA GLU A 16 8.52 -8.22 -11.73
C GLU A 16 7.62 -9.02 -12.69
N HIS A 17 6.82 -8.31 -13.49
CA HIS A 17 5.89 -8.90 -14.45
C HIS A 17 6.39 -8.89 -15.90
N LYS A 18 7.68 -8.58 -16.14
CA LYS A 18 8.24 -8.43 -17.50
C LYS A 18 8.01 -9.65 -18.39
N SER A 19 8.11 -10.86 -17.83
CA SER A 19 7.88 -12.12 -18.57
C SER A 19 6.41 -12.36 -18.95
N LEU A 20 5.47 -11.63 -18.34
CA LEU A 20 4.03 -11.74 -18.55
C LEU A 20 3.46 -10.63 -19.44
N ILE A 21 4.22 -9.54 -19.64
CA ILE A 21 3.86 -8.40 -20.46
C ILE A 21 4.31 -8.67 -21.90
N GLY A 22 3.36 -8.78 -22.84
CA GLY A 22 3.68 -8.78 -24.28
C GLY A 22 3.35 -10.03 -25.09
N VAL A 23 2.56 -10.99 -24.59
CA VAL A 23 1.94 -12.01 -25.46
C VAL A 23 0.46 -11.63 -25.65
N GLY A 24 -0.13 -11.82 -26.84
CA GLY A 24 -1.38 -11.14 -27.31
C GLY A 24 -2.73 -11.69 -26.81
N SER A 25 -3.72 -10.83 -26.57
CA SER A 25 -4.89 -10.97 -25.65
C SER A 25 -5.70 -12.28 -25.71
N VAL A 26 -6.52 -12.57 -24.69
CA VAL A 26 -7.45 -13.74 -24.70
C VAL A 26 -8.41 -13.67 -25.88
N GLY A 27 -8.84 -12.46 -26.28
CA GLY A 27 -9.66 -12.24 -27.47
C GLY A 27 -8.93 -12.67 -28.76
N ASP A 28 -7.65 -12.32 -28.90
CA ASP A 28 -6.82 -12.73 -30.04
C ASP A 28 -6.62 -14.25 -30.05
N GLY A 29 -6.48 -14.88 -28.88
CA GLY A 29 -6.38 -16.33 -28.73
C GLY A 29 -7.65 -17.07 -29.20
N ILE A 30 -8.83 -16.57 -28.83
CA ILE A 30 -10.12 -17.13 -29.26
C ILE A 30 -10.33 -16.92 -30.76
N ALA A 31 -10.01 -15.74 -31.29
CA ALA A 31 -10.11 -15.45 -32.72
C ALA A 31 -9.19 -16.37 -33.54
N ASN A 32 -7.97 -16.61 -33.07
CA ASN A 32 -7.03 -17.53 -33.70
C ASN A 32 -7.51 -18.99 -33.65
N LEU A 33 -8.09 -19.46 -32.54
CA LEU A 33 -8.70 -20.79 -32.48
C LEU A 33 -9.79 -20.95 -33.55
N ILE A 34 -10.70 -19.98 -33.64
CA ILE A 34 -11.78 -19.96 -34.62
C ILE A 34 -11.20 -19.98 -36.04
N ALA A 35 -10.29 -19.05 -36.35
CA ALA A 35 -9.66 -18.95 -37.67
C ALA A 35 -8.94 -20.25 -38.06
N GLY A 36 -8.16 -20.84 -37.16
CA GLY A 36 -7.43 -22.08 -37.42
C GLY A 36 -8.34 -23.28 -37.69
N ILE A 37 -9.46 -23.41 -36.95
CA ILE A 37 -10.48 -24.44 -37.18
C ILE A 37 -11.14 -24.25 -38.55
N PHE A 38 -11.51 -23.01 -38.91
CA PHE A 38 -12.11 -22.71 -40.21
C PHE A 38 -11.16 -22.99 -41.37
N TYR A 39 -9.86 -22.70 -41.21
CA TYR A 39 -8.84 -23.03 -42.21
C TYR A 39 -8.76 -24.54 -42.48
N ILE A 40 -8.76 -25.35 -41.41
CA ILE A 40 -8.75 -26.81 -41.51
C ILE A 40 -10.04 -27.30 -42.18
N LEU A 41 -11.22 -26.84 -41.73
CA LEU A 41 -12.50 -27.25 -42.32
C LEU A 41 -12.59 -26.90 -43.81
N THR A 42 -12.16 -25.69 -44.20
CA THR A 42 -12.19 -25.22 -45.59
C THR A 42 -11.30 -26.10 -46.48
N ALA A 43 -10.14 -26.53 -45.99
CA ALA A 43 -9.23 -27.40 -46.73
C ALA A 43 -9.89 -28.73 -47.14
N TRP A 44 -10.79 -29.26 -46.31
CA TRP A 44 -11.40 -30.59 -46.50
C TRP A 44 -12.82 -30.55 -47.09
N THR A 45 -13.47 -29.40 -47.08
CA THR A 45 -14.85 -29.22 -47.60
C THR A 45 -14.92 -28.53 -48.95
N THR A 46 -13.85 -27.85 -49.39
CA THR A 46 -13.83 -27.18 -50.69
C THR A 46 -13.50 -28.17 -51.81
N ASP A 47 -14.44 -28.34 -52.73
CA ASP A 47 -14.26 -29.13 -53.95
C ASP A 47 -13.33 -28.41 -54.93
N GLY A 48 -12.49 -29.17 -55.64
CA GLY A 48 -11.53 -28.64 -56.60
C GLY A 48 -10.17 -28.23 -56.02
N LEU A 49 -9.96 -28.33 -54.69
CA LEU A 49 -8.66 -28.08 -54.08
C LEU A 49 -7.68 -29.24 -54.31
N THR A 50 -6.48 -28.95 -54.80
CA THR A 50 -5.43 -29.96 -55.00
C THR A 50 -4.87 -30.45 -53.66
N MET A 51 -4.42 -31.70 -53.61
CA MET A 51 -3.91 -32.33 -52.38
C MET A 51 -2.78 -31.52 -51.69
N PRO A 52 -1.80 -30.95 -52.41
CA PRO A 52 -0.77 -30.11 -51.78
C PRO A 52 -1.35 -28.87 -51.09
N LEU A 53 -2.37 -28.26 -51.69
CA LEU A 53 -3.04 -27.09 -51.11
C LEU A 53 -3.80 -27.46 -49.84
N LYS A 54 -4.49 -28.61 -49.83
CA LYS A 54 -5.19 -29.12 -48.64
C LYS A 54 -4.23 -29.32 -47.46
N VAL A 55 -3.07 -29.90 -47.72
CA VAL A 55 -2.01 -30.10 -46.72
C VAL A 55 -1.48 -28.75 -46.22
N ALA A 56 -1.23 -27.78 -47.10
CA ALA A 56 -0.76 -26.44 -46.73
C ALA A 56 -1.76 -25.69 -45.83
N PHE A 57 -3.05 -25.65 -46.20
CA PHE A 57 -4.10 -25.02 -45.40
C PHE A 57 -4.26 -25.69 -44.02
N THR A 58 -4.18 -27.01 -43.98
CA THR A 58 -4.24 -27.77 -42.71
C THR A 58 -3.05 -27.46 -41.82
N ALA A 59 -1.84 -27.37 -42.37
CA ALA A 59 -0.64 -26.99 -41.63
C ALA A 59 -0.74 -25.56 -41.07
N CYS A 60 -1.15 -24.59 -41.90
CA CYS A 60 -1.35 -23.21 -41.46
C CYS A 60 -2.41 -23.10 -40.37
N GLY A 61 -3.57 -23.75 -40.54
CA GLY A 61 -4.63 -23.79 -39.55
C GLY A 61 -4.15 -24.38 -38.22
N SER A 62 -3.37 -25.47 -38.26
CA SER A 62 -2.81 -26.11 -37.06
C SER A 62 -1.86 -25.19 -36.29
N VAL A 63 -0.99 -24.45 -36.99
CA VAL A 63 -0.09 -23.46 -36.36
C VAL A 63 -0.88 -22.34 -35.68
N ILE A 64 -1.93 -21.84 -36.34
CA ILE A 64 -2.80 -20.79 -35.78
C ILE A 64 -3.54 -21.30 -34.53
N VAL A 65 -4.05 -22.54 -34.55
CA VAL A 65 -4.65 -23.17 -33.36
C VAL A 65 -3.65 -23.25 -32.21
N VAL A 66 -2.41 -23.70 -32.46
CA VAL A 66 -1.36 -23.78 -31.43
C VAL A 66 -1.04 -22.40 -30.85
N MET A 67 -0.95 -21.37 -31.68
CA MET A 67 -0.77 -19.98 -31.21
C MET A 67 -1.95 -19.50 -30.36
N GLY A 68 -3.19 -19.83 -30.75
CA GLY A 68 -4.40 -19.52 -29.98
C GLY A 68 -4.42 -20.20 -28.62
N VAL A 69 -4.11 -21.50 -28.57
CA VAL A 69 -4.00 -22.28 -27.32
C VAL A 69 -2.88 -21.73 -26.44
N ALA A 70 -1.70 -21.44 -26.98
CA ALA A 70 -0.60 -20.87 -26.23
C ALA A 70 -0.95 -19.50 -25.64
N ALA A 71 -1.66 -18.65 -26.39
CA ALA A 71 -2.12 -17.36 -25.90
C ALA A 71 -3.14 -17.48 -24.74
N ILE A 72 -4.03 -18.47 -24.80
CA ILE A 72 -5.05 -18.74 -23.78
C ILE A 72 -4.44 -19.42 -22.53
N LEU A 73 -3.53 -20.37 -22.72
CA LEU A 73 -2.90 -21.13 -21.63
C LEU A 73 -1.75 -20.37 -20.96
N SER A 74 -1.11 -19.43 -21.67
CA SER A 74 -0.20 -18.46 -21.04
C SER A 74 -1.03 -17.63 -20.06
N LYS A 75 -1.06 -18.03 -18.78
CA LYS A 75 -1.75 -17.29 -17.72
C LYS A 75 -1.19 -15.87 -17.69
N ARG A 76 -1.95 -14.92 -18.18
CA ARG A 76 -1.56 -13.51 -18.15
C ARG A 76 -2.12 -12.84 -16.93
N LEU A 77 -1.25 -12.09 -16.28
CA LEU A 77 -1.69 -10.95 -15.50
C LEU A 77 -2.61 -10.13 -16.41
N SER A 78 -3.92 -10.19 -16.18
CA SER A 78 -4.88 -9.40 -16.94
C SER A 78 -4.47 -7.93 -16.84
N ALA A 79 -4.62 -7.15 -17.91
CA ALA A 79 -4.40 -5.71 -17.85
C ALA A 79 -5.17 -5.07 -16.69
N SER A 80 -6.35 -5.61 -16.34
CA SER A 80 -7.13 -5.20 -15.16
C SER A 80 -6.45 -5.53 -13.82
N LYS A 81 -5.73 -6.65 -13.72
CA LYS A 81 -4.98 -7.02 -12.51
C LYS A 81 -3.73 -6.16 -12.37
N LEU A 82 -2.96 -5.98 -13.45
CA LEU A 82 -1.81 -5.07 -13.47
C LEU A 82 -2.23 -3.63 -13.15
N TYR A 83 -3.33 -3.16 -13.73
CA TYR A 83 -3.88 -1.83 -13.45
C TYR A 83 -4.29 -1.67 -11.99
N LYS A 84 -4.95 -2.67 -11.38
CA LYS A 84 -5.27 -2.66 -9.94
C LYS A 84 -4.01 -2.61 -9.08
N GLU A 85 -2.98 -3.37 -9.44
CA GLU A 85 -1.69 -3.34 -8.73
C GLU A 85 -1.00 -1.98 -8.89
N ILE A 86 -1.09 -1.35 -10.06
CA ILE A 86 -0.57 0.00 -10.30
C ILE A 86 -1.33 1.05 -9.47
N ILE A 87 -2.67 1.01 -9.44
CA ILE A 87 -3.46 1.90 -8.58
C ILE A 87 -3.10 1.68 -7.12
N ALA A 88 -2.89 0.44 -6.68
CA ALA A 88 -2.52 0.16 -5.30
C ALA A 88 -1.21 0.83 -4.89
N MET A 89 -0.27 1.06 -5.82
CA MET A 89 0.96 1.82 -5.54
C MET A 89 0.72 3.32 -5.31
N ASN A 90 -0.44 3.85 -5.69
CA ASN A 90 -0.81 5.24 -5.39
C ASN A 90 -1.25 5.43 -3.93
N ARG A 91 -1.43 4.34 -3.17
CA ARG A 91 -1.76 4.40 -1.74
C ARG A 91 -0.50 4.65 -0.92
N ARG A 92 -0.58 5.56 0.05
CA ARG A 92 0.51 5.92 0.95
C ARG A 92 0.33 5.19 2.27
N ALA A 93 1.13 4.16 2.53
CA ALA A 93 1.05 3.42 3.78
C ALA A 93 1.90 4.10 4.88
N SER A 94 1.32 4.27 6.07
CA SER A 94 1.95 4.91 7.22
C SER A 94 1.66 4.15 8.51
N SER A 95 2.71 3.85 9.26
CA SER A 95 2.61 3.17 10.55
C SER A 95 2.71 4.23 11.64
N LEU A 96 1.79 4.19 12.59
CA LEU A 96 1.63 5.11 13.70
C LEU A 96 1.82 4.34 15.00
N ILE A 97 2.47 4.95 15.99
CA ILE A 97 2.60 4.38 17.32
C ILE A 97 2.06 5.34 18.37
N ALA A 98 1.00 4.89 19.05
CA ALA A 98 0.41 5.57 20.19
C ALA A 98 1.16 5.11 21.45
N VAL A 99 1.98 6.00 22.02
CA VAL A 99 2.72 5.73 23.25
C VAL A 99 1.93 6.31 24.41
N ARG A 100 1.50 5.47 25.35
CA ARG A 100 0.77 5.94 26.53
C ARG A 100 1.72 6.50 27.59
N ASP A 101 1.24 7.53 28.28
CA ASP A 101 1.86 7.98 29.52
C ASP A 101 1.70 6.89 30.59
N GLY A 102 2.83 6.30 31.01
CA GLY A 102 2.86 5.24 32.03
C GLY A 102 2.83 5.77 33.48
N ALA A 103 2.76 7.08 33.69
CA ALA A 103 2.73 7.68 35.04
C ALA A 103 1.33 7.67 35.68
N ASP A 104 0.27 7.72 34.87
CA ASP A 104 -1.12 7.70 35.32
C ASP A 104 -2.00 6.96 34.29
N GLU A 105 -2.37 5.72 34.61
CA GLU A 105 -3.24 4.89 33.76
C GLU A 105 -4.62 5.53 33.50
N GLN A 106 -5.05 6.49 34.33
CA GLN A 106 -6.35 7.16 34.21
C GLN A 106 -6.28 8.39 33.31
N ALA A 107 -5.09 8.98 33.12
CA ALA A 107 -4.92 10.20 32.34
C ALA A 107 -5.08 9.98 30.82
N ASN A 108 -4.93 8.74 30.31
CA ASN A 108 -5.12 8.37 28.90
C ASN A 108 -4.45 9.34 27.90
N ARG A 109 -3.25 9.83 28.24
CA ARG A 109 -2.47 10.74 27.40
C ARG A 109 -1.53 9.97 26.48
N TYR A 110 -1.32 10.53 25.30
CA TYR A 110 -0.48 9.96 24.25
C TYR A 110 0.65 10.92 23.87
N LEU A 111 1.81 10.35 23.57
CA LEU A 111 2.96 11.11 23.09
C LEU A 111 2.65 11.66 21.71
N THR A 112 2.87 12.96 21.54
CA THR A 112 2.83 13.63 20.24
C THR A 112 4.11 14.40 20.01
N TYR A 113 4.48 14.60 18.74
CA TYR A 113 5.57 15.48 18.34
C TYR A 113 5.07 16.57 17.39
N TYR A 114 5.69 17.74 17.45
CA TYR A 114 5.37 18.84 16.56
C TYR A 114 6.09 18.68 15.24
N ASP A 115 5.34 18.61 14.15
CA ASP A 115 5.87 18.67 12.80
C ASP A 115 5.90 20.12 12.30
N GLN A 116 7.09 20.58 11.91
CA GLN A 116 7.29 21.97 11.48
C GLN A 116 6.72 22.25 10.08
N GLN A 117 6.68 21.26 9.20
CA GLN A 117 6.17 21.45 7.84
C GLN A 117 4.66 21.59 7.83
N TRP A 118 3.99 20.79 8.66
CA TRP A 118 2.53 20.78 8.77
C TRP A 118 1.98 21.73 9.84
N GLU A 119 2.86 22.25 10.69
CA GLU A 119 2.52 23.07 11.87
C GLU A 119 1.47 22.37 12.74
N CYS A 120 1.68 21.08 13.01
CA CYS A 120 0.68 20.21 13.63
C CYS A 120 1.35 19.19 14.57
N TRP A 121 0.65 18.81 15.63
CA TRP A 121 1.05 17.70 16.49
C TRP A 121 0.60 16.36 15.88
N PHE A 122 1.52 15.41 15.82
CA PHE A 122 1.25 14.06 15.31
C PHE A 122 1.63 13.01 16.34
N LEU A 123 0.93 11.87 16.30
CA LEU A 123 1.49 10.64 16.83
C LEU A 123 2.79 10.32 16.09
N PRO A 124 3.82 9.79 16.78
CA PRO A 124 5.03 9.30 16.13
C PRO A 124 4.66 8.32 15.01
N ASN A 125 5.21 8.58 13.82
CA ASN A 125 4.87 7.84 12.61
C ASN A 125 6.07 7.66 11.70
N HIS A 126 5.98 6.64 10.83
CA HIS A 126 6.95 6.36 9.79
C HIS A 126 6.25 5.74 8.58
N SER A 127 6.81 5.94 7.38
CA SER A 127 6.32 5.28 6.17
C SER A 127 6.38 3.75 6.31
N SER A 128 5.30 3.09 5.88
CA SER A 128 5.17 1.64 5.90
C SER A 128 5.53 1.07 4.52
N SER A 129 6.26 -0.03 4.51
CA SER A 129 6.58 -0.72 3.25
C SER A 129 6.71 -2.23 3.40
N GLY A 130 6.60 -2.74 4.63
CA GLY A 130 6.84 -4.14 4.97
C GLY A 130 5.60 -4.87 5.48
N SER A 131 5.85 -6.04 6.07
CA SER A 131 4.85 -6.74 6.89
C SER A 131 4.54 -5.97 8.18
N TYR A 132 3.48 -6.37 8.89
CA TYR A 132 3.13 -5.73 10.17
C TYR A 132 4.24 -5.87 11.22
N GLU A 133 4.98 -6.97 11.24
CA GLU A 133 6.11 -7.18 12.16
C GLU A 133 7.36 -6.40 11.75
N GLU A 134 7.63 -6.27 10.45
CA GLU A 134 8.73 -5.43 9.95
C GLU A 134 8.50 -3.96 10.28
N ASP A 135 7.28 -3.46 10.05
CA ASP A 135 6.94 -2.08 10.36
C ASP A 135 6.92 -1.83 11.88
N LYS A 136 6.48 -2.80 12.69
CA LYS A 136 6.62 -2.75 14.16
C LYS A 136 8.09 -2.60 14.55
N THR A 137 8.98 -3.39 13.96
CA THR A 137 10.42 -3.34 14.24
C THR A 137 11.01 -1.98 13.86
N LYS A 138 10.62 -1.42 12.71
CA LYS A 138 11.01 -0.06 12.29
C LYS A 138 10.52 1.01 13.27
N LEU A 139 9.27 0.91 13.73
CA LEU A 139 8.73 1.83 14.72
C LEU A 139 9.51 1.75 16.05
N ILE A 140 9.82 0.55 16.54
CA ILE A 140 10.66 0.37 17.74
C ILE A 140 12.04 1.04 17.54
N GLY A 141 12.67 0.81 16.38
CA GLY A 141 13.92 1.45 16.02
C GLY A 141 13.83 2.98 16.01
N TYR A 142 12.76 3.52 15.42
CA TYR A 142 12.47 4.97 15.37
C TYR A 142 12.25 5.56 16.77
N MET A 143 11.50 4.87 17.64
CA MET A 143 11.31 5.29 19.02
C MET A 143 12.63 5.29 19.81
N THR A 144 13.51 4.33 19.53
CA THR A 144 14.83 4.26 20.17
C THR A 144 15.77 5.35 19.65
N SER A 145 15.82 5.57 18.34
CA SER A 145 16.76 6.50 17.72
C SER A 145 16.36 7.96 17.89
N GLU A 146 15.10 8.31 17.64
CA GLU A 146 14.63 9.70 17.63
C GLU A 146 14.03 10.10 18.97
N PHE A 147 13.25 9.21 19.56
CA PHE A 147 12.57 9.47 20.82
C PHE A 147 13.33 8.95 22.05
N LYS A 148 14.51 8.35 21.87
CA LYS A 148 15.39 7.91 22.97
C LYS A 148 14.70 7.02 24.01
N ILE A 149 13.64 6.30 23.63
CA ILE A 149 12.99 5.31 24.48
C ILE A 149 13.73 3.97 24.27
N PRO A 150 14.35 3.37 25.30
CA PRO A 150 15.03 2.08 25.15
C PRO A 150 14.07 1.02 24.60
N SER A 151 14.53 0.19 23.66
CA SER A 151 13.69 -0.81 22.98
C SER A 151 13.12 -1.88 23.91
N ASP A 152 13.73 -2.09 25.07
CA ASP A 152 13.28 -2.99 26.14
C ASP A 152 12.36 -2.31 27.17
N ALA A 153 12.16 -0.99 27.07
CA ALA A 153 11.34 -0.21 27.98
C ALA A 153 9.85 -0.18 27.57
N PHE A 154 9.46 -0.81 26.47
CA PHE A 154 8.06 -0.81 26.03
C PHE A 154 7.69 -2.05 25.23
N ASP A 155 6.47 -2.55 25.43
CA ASP A 155 5.86 -3.56 24.58
C ASP A 155 4.99 -2.87 23.52
N VAL A 156 5.03 -3.39 22.28
CA VAL A 156 4.28 -2.84 21.16
C VAL A 156 3.32 -3.89 20.61
N LYS A 157 2.03 -3.58 20.61
CA LYS A 157 1.00 -4.42 19.99
C LYS A 157 0.39 -3.72 18.78
N PHE A 158 0.07 -4.51 17.76
CA PHE A 158 -0.76 -4.06 16.66
C PHE A 158 -2.20 -3.88 17.13
N VAL A 159 -2.84 -2.80 16.69
CA VAL A 159 -4.17 -2.41 17.13
C VAL A 159 -5.18 -2.55 16.00
N GLY A 160 -4.85 -2.00 14.82
CA GLY A 160 -5.76 -2.03 13.69
C GLY A 160 -5.23 -1.29 12.47
N THR A 161 -6.07 -1.22 11.44
CA THR A 161 -5.82 -0.45 10.22
C THR A 161 -6.97 0.49 9.91
N SER A 162 -6.67 1.63 9.29
CA SER A 162 -7.67 2.52 8.69
C SER A 162 -7.22 2.94 7.30
N THR A 163 -8.17 3.12 6.38
CA THR A 163 -7.89 3.67 5.05
C THR A 163 -8.72 4.92 4.88
N ASN A 164 -8.06 6.01 4.52
CA ASN A 164 -8.75 7.27 4.27
C ASN A 164 -8.21 7.95 3.02
N THR A 165 -9.08 8.67 2.32
CA THR A 165 -8.71 9.43 1.13
C THR A 165 -8.93 10.91 1.40
N LYS A 166 -7.86 11.69 1.25
CA LYS A 166 -7.84 13.13 1.57
C LYS A 166 -7.27 13.92 0.41
N TRP A 167 -7.71 15.16 0.27
CA TRP A 167 -7.08 16.09 -0.64
C TRP A 167 -5.74 16.55 -0.08
N SER A 168 -4.66 16.32 -0.81
CA SER A 168 -3.34 16.83 -0.49
C SER A 168 -3.17 18.21 -1.12
N THR A 169 -3.19 19.26 -0.29
CA THR A 169 -2.97 20.64 -0.75
C THR A 169 -1.56 20.85 -1.31
N GLU A 170 -0.55 20.23 -0.71
CA GLU A 170 0.85 20.25 -1.15
C GLU A 170 1.02 19.73 -2.59
N HIS A 171 0.29 18.67 -2.94
CA HIS A 171 0.43 17.99 -4.23
C HIS A 171 -0.74 18.20 -5.18
N GLN A 172 -1.74 18.99 -4.76
CA GLN A 172 -2.95 19.31 -5.52
C GLN A 172 -3.64 18.07 -6.10
N GLU A 173 -3.74 17.01 -5.29
CA GLU A 173 -4.32 15.75 -5.70
C GLU A 173 -4.98 15.00 -4.54
N GLU A 174 -5.89 14.10 -4.87
CA GLU A 174 -6.50 13.19 -3.91
C GLU A 174 -5.54 12.03 -3.60
N ARG A 175 -5.26 11.80 -2.31
CA ARG A 175 -4.35 10.77 -1.82
C ARG A 175 -5.06 9.85 -0.85
N THR A 176 -4.92 8.54 -1.11
CA THR A 176 -5.39 7.50 -0.20
C THR A 176 -4.25 7.07 0.71
N TYR A 177 -4.46 7.16 2.01
CA TYR A 177 -3.56 6.74 3.06
C TYR A 177 -4.04 5.44 3.71
N ASP A 178 -3.10 4.53 3.94
CA ASP A 178 -3.31 3.30 4.69
C ASP A 178 -2.56 3.37 6.01
N TYR A 179 -3.30 3.61 7.07
CA TYR A 179 -2.79 3.73 8.41
C TYR A 179 -2.74 2.36 9.10
N ARG A 180 -1.63 2.09 9.77
CA ARG A 180 -1.45 0.94 10.68
C ARG A 180 -1.17 1.50 12.06
N LEU A 181 -2.02 1.20 13.03
CA LEU A 181 -1.85 1.71 14.39
C LEU A 181 -1.25 0.63 15.29
N TYR A 182 -0.26 1.04 16.06
CA TYR A 182 0.35 0.26 17.11
C TYR A 182 0.20 0.99 18.44
N LEU A 183 0.03 0.25 19.53
CA LEU A 183 0.01 0.79 20.88
C LEU A 183 1.29 0.37 21.59
N ALA A 184 2.00 1.33 22.16
CA ALA A 184 3.14 1.09 23.03
C ALA A 184 2.75 1.26 24.49
N SER A 185 2.94 0.20 25.26
CA SER A 185 2.85 0.21 26.72
C SER A 185 4.25 0.35 27.28
N VAL A 186 4.60 1.52 27.80
CA VAL A 186 5.93 1.80 28.33
C VAL A 186 5.99 1.40 29.81
N THR A 187 6.98 0.59 30.18
CA THR A 187 7.20 0.16 31.57
C THR A 187 7.89 1.24 32.40
N HIS A 188 8.80 2.01 31.80
CA HIS A 188 9.48 3.12 32.46
C HIS A 188 9.77 4.27 31.49
N LEU A 189 9.11 5.41 31.68
CA LEU A 189 9.42 6.65 30.97
C LEU A 189 10.46 7.48 31.74
N PRO A 190 11.35 8.22 31.04
CA PRO A 190 12.24 9.18 31.69
C PRO A 190 11.46 10.21 32.51
N GLU A 191 11.95 10.56 33.70
CA GLU A 191 11.29 11.53 34.57
C GLU A 191 11.11 12.90 33.89
N SER A 192 12.06 13.29 33.02
CA SER A 192 12.00 14.53 32.23
C SER A 192 10.80 14.61 31.28
N TRP A 193 10.11 13.51 31.02
CA TRP A 193 8.91 13.49 30.19
C TRP A 193 7.64 13.67 31.00
N ARG A 194 7.68 13.54 32.33
CA ARG A 194 6.50 13.65 33.20
C ARG A 194 6.17 15.11 33.47
N THR A 195 5.76 15.81 32.41
CA THR A 195 5.38 17.22 32.44
C THR A 195 4.03 17.41 31.76
N ASP A 196 3.27 18.39 32.23
CA ASP A 196 2.00 18.80 31.61
C ASP A 196 2.20 19.74 30.42
N GLY A 197 3.44 20.19 30.18
CA GLY A 197 3.81 21.10 29.09
C GLY A 197 4.55 20.42 27.93
N GLU A 198 5.10 21.25 27.06
CA GLU A 198 6.01 20.79 26.01
C GLU A 198 7.37 20.41 26.59
N PHE A 199 8.00 19.40 26.00
CA PHE A 199 9.35 18.97 26.33
C PHE A 199 10.14 18.62 25.07
N GLN A 200 11.45 18.48 25.20
CA GLN A 200 12.34 18.17 24.09
C GLN A 200 12.89 16.75 24.22
N VAL A 201 12.89 16.03 23.11
CA VAL A 201 13.46 14.69 22.98
C VAL A 201 14.34 14.66 21.75
N GLY A 202 15.67 14.72 21.94
CA GLY A 202 16.58 14.91 20.82
C GLY A 202 16.29 16.23 20.11
N SER A 203 15.91 16.15 18.83
CA SER A 203 15.49 17.30 18.00
C SER A 203 13.97 17.50 17.96
N LYS A 204 13.19 16.62 18.60
CA LYS A 204 11.73 16.61 18.55
C LYS A 204 11.16 17.41 19.72
N ARG A 205 10.31 18.38 19.39
CA ARG A 205 9.44 19.03 20.37
C ARG A 205 8.22 18.15 20.58
N CYS A 206 7.98 17.76 21.81
CA CYS A 206 6.98 16.76 22.20
C CYS A 206 6.02 17.33 23.23
N ARG A 207 4.83 16.74 23.32
CA ARG A 207 3.90 16.94 24.44
C ARG A 207 2.99 15.75 24.61
N TRP A 208 2.42 15.62 25.79
CA TRP A 208 1.34 14.69 26.07
C TRP A 208 0.00 15.33 25.72
N MET A 209 -0.86 14.58 25.04
CA MET A 209 -2.22 15.00 24.70
C MET A 209 -3.20 13.86 24.93
N THR A 210 -4.37 14.16 25.48
CA THR A 210 -5.50 13.21 25.47
C THR A 210 -6.11 13.14 24.08
N VAL A 211 -6.94 12.12 23.83
CA VAL A 211 -7.76 12.06 22.61
C VAL A 211 -8.68 13.28 22.51
N ASP A 212 -9.25 13.74 23.62
CA ASP A 212 -10.13 14.90 23.64
C ASP A 212 -9.37 16.19 23.31
N ASP A 213 -8.14 16.36 23.81
CA ASP A 213 -7.26 17.49 23.43
C ASP A 213 -6.99 17.49 21.91
N MET A 214 -6.72 16.31 21.34
CA MET A 214 -6.43 16.16 19.91
C MET A 214 -7.66 16.43 19.02
N ILE A 215 -8.86 16.07 19.48
CA ILE A 215 -10.12 16.38 18.79
C ILE A 215 -10.46 17.88 18.91
N ALA A 216 -10.19 18.48 20.06
CA ALA A 216 -10.47 19.89 20.30
C ALA A 216 -9.51 20.84 19.56
N ASP A 217 -8.29 20.40 19.23
CA ASP A 217 -7.34 21.15 18.41
C ASP A 217 -7.82 21.21 16.95
N PRO A 218 -8.16 22.40 16.41
CA PRO A 218 -8.72 22.52 15.07
C PRO A 218 -7.77 22.04 13.97
N LYS A 219 -6.46 22.19 14.15
CA LYS A 219 -5.44 21.84 13.17
C LYS A 219 -5.22 20.33 13.13
N ILE A 220 -5.14 19.70 14.30
CA ILE A 220 -5.06 18.24 14.40
C ILE A 220 -6.35 17.62 13.85
N ASN A 221 -7.51 18.17 14.19
CA ASN A 221 -8.78 17.65 13.72
C ASN A 221 -8.92 17.79 12.19
N ASP A 222 -8.51 18.91 11.60
CA ASP A 222 -8.54 19.08 10.14
C ASP A 222 -7.60 18.08 9.42
N ILE A 223 -6.38 17.88 9.94
CA ILE A 223 -5.35 17.08 9.27
C ILE A 223 -5.47 15.58 9.57
N ASN A 224 -5.78 15.20 10.81
CA ASN A 224 -5.61 13.85 11.35
C ASN A 224 -6.85 13.28 12.06
N HIS A 225 -8.04 13.88 11.91
CA HIS A 225 -9.26 13.41 12.57
C HIS A 225 -9.46 11.89 12.48
N ASP A 226 -9.21 11.30 11.33
CA ASP A 226 -9.32 9.85 11.10
C ASP A 226 -8.34 9.00 11.91
N VAL A 227 -7.09 9.45 12.06
CA VAL A 227 -6.10 8.79 12.91
C VAL A 227 -6.51 8.89 14.38
N ILE A 228 -7.02 10.06 14.80
CA ILE A 228 -7.46 10.28 16.18
C ILE A 228 -8.70 9.45 16.50
N HIS A 229 -9.67 9.39 15.58
CA HIS A 229 -10.85 8.53 15.71
C HIS A 229 -10.48 7.05 15.72
N MET A 230 -9.55 6.62 14.87
CA MET A 230 -9.02 5.26 14.89
C MET A 230 -8.41 4.91 16.26
N LEU A 231 -7.64 5.83 16.85
CA LEU A 231 -7.09 5.65 18.19
C LEU A 231 -8.22 5.57 19.23
N LYS A 232 -9.19 6.47 19.17
CA LYS A 232 -10.35 6.51 20.08
C LYS A 232 -11.16 5.21 20.09
N ASP A 233 -11.42 4.66 18.92
CA ASP A 233 -12.23 3.43 18.77
C ASP A 233 -11.48 2.17 19.23
N SER A 234 -10.17 2.29 19.45
CA SER A 234 -9.29 1.16 19.78
C SER A 234 -8.91 1.06 21.26
N ILE A 235 -9.33 2.00 22.09
CA ILE A 235 -8.87 2.16 23.49
C ILE A 235 -9.97 1.99 24.51
#